data_AF-A0A350X5N1-F1
#
_entry.id   AF-A0A350X5N1-F1
#
_cell.length_a   1.000
_cell.length_b   1.000
_cell.length_c   1.000
_cell.angle_alpha   90.00
_cell.angle_beta   90.00
_cell.angle_gamma   90.00
#
_symmetry.space_group_name_H-M   'P 1'
#
loop_
_entity.id
_entity.type
_entity.pdbx_description
1 polymer ?
#
loop_
_entity_poly.entity_id
_entity_poly.type
_entity_poly.pdbx_seq_one_letter_code
_entity_poly.pdbx_strand_id
1 'polypeptide(L)'
;PRVYKTSGLLGFYGSQIKGTSGSDRFGLDTIFASSVKGLDGQEETPQFVYAFNNYCGTSRKLPTHFRISINGFETPNENYVRILSEWGTPLIKQLISDSGIEEFRDGITRYLTQEKRPQLFATLADDLEPLCISLQKHYLSLQRDLDSQPREIEAMKAQELGRLNQELQQVGKEFRQHMAEEVNMVVTNGCQAFETDFQMLQSRMIRRLDELLDNFSVRAAYQRATLSHPRNATAPLLAVLVEALYALANQLEDILVESSQELAANFFQYLIHRIRKSEYYRHLYRLLGNDGGIEGELKLLEKRVSQALVNQARVECDRYVRESPRFYDEGTFSIYQFRQTLQQTSQGYDCESMVEAEPAIRQLLKLDFEPKVSATIKRTFRQTINQTINTELLPMAEKQADEILQQYNQARAYLEQTLEKEAEEKISRNRRLLSDVEQKIAVYNEAVLGINSCLEAMQLYERQLPVIDSKLAGLNASELSSMADAVEL
;
A
#
# COMPACT_ATOMS: atom_id res chain seq x y z
N PRO A 1 -31.19 -64.63 1.66
CA PRO A 1 -32.50 -65.06 2.22
C PRO A 1 -33.66 -64.59 1.33
N ARG A 2 -34.32 -65.51 0.60
CA ARG A 2 -35.52 -65.18 -0.18
C ARG A 2 -36.71 -65.05 0.76
N VAL A 3 -36.98 -63.84 1.24
CA VAL A 3 -38.23 -63.52 1.96
C VAL A 3 -39.35 -63.50 0.91
N TYR A 4 -40.19 -64.54 0.90
CA TYR A 4 -41.37 -64.56 0.04
C TYR A 4 -42.32 -63.43 0.48
N LYS A 5 -42.88 -62.64 -0.47
CA LYS A 5 -43.80 -61.51 -0.19
C LYS A 5 -44.92 -61.83 0.83
N THR A 6 -45.39 -63.08 0.84
CA THR A 6 -46.42 -63.58 1.76
C THR A 6 -45.93 -63.83 3.19
N SER A 7 -44.64 -64.02 3.41
CA SER A 7 -44.02 -64.25 4.73
C SER A 7 -43.92 -62.94 5.54
N GLY A 8 -43.45 -61.86 4.91
CA GLY A 8 -43.27 -60.56 5.58
C GLY A 8 -44.60 -59.91 6.00
N LEU A 9 -45.66 -60.05 5.19
CA LEU A 9 -46.99 -59.54 5.52
C LEU A 9 -47.58 -60.25 6.76
N LEU A 10 -47.43 -61.57 6.84
CA LEU A 10 -47.87 -62.35 8.00
C LEU A 10 -47.08 -61.98 9.25
N GLY A 11 -45.75 -61.87 9.17
CA GLY A 11 -44.91 -61.46 10.30
C GLY A 11 -45.20 -60.05 10.82
N PHE A 12 -45.30 -59.08 9.91
CA PHE A 12 -45.55 -57.69 10.26
C PHE A 12 -46.89 -57.53 10.97
N TYR A 13 -47.99 -57.95 10.35
CA TYR A 13 -49.30 -57.82 10.97
C TYR A 13 -49.49 -58.77 12.16
N GLY A 14 -48.86 -59.96 12.13
CA GLY A 14 -48.76 -60.86 13.27
C GLY A 14 -48.18 -60.17 14.51
N SER A 15 -47.13 -59.35 14.32
CA SER A 15 -46.53 -58.57 15.42
C SER A 15 -47.44 -57.46 15.96
N GLN A 16 -48.29 -56.87 15.11
CA GLN A 16 -49.26 -55.84 15.49
C GLN A 16 -50.43 -56.43 16.27
N ILE A 17 -50.96 -57.59 15.86
CA ILE A 17 -52.10 -58.23 16.53
C ILE A 17 -51.73 -58.99 17.80
N LYS A 18 -50.44 -59.17 18.11
CA LYS A 18 -49.93 -59.91 19.29
C LYS A 18 -50.48 -59.37 20.62
N GLY A 19 -50.83 -58.09 20.69
CA GLY A 19 -51.40 -57.43 21.87
C GLY A 19 -52.93 -57.33 21.88
N THR A 20 -53.62 -57.87 20.86
CA THR A 20 -55.09 -57.82 20.73
C THR A 20 -55.76 -59.02 21.40
N SER A 21 -57.08 -58.98 21.55
CA SER A 21 -57.88 -60.04 22.17
C SER A 21 -59.18 -60.28 21.41
N GLY A 22 -59.95 -61.30 21.82
CA GLY A 22 -61.26 -61.59 21.21
C GLY A 22 -62.27 -60.43 21.30
N SER A 23 -62.10 -59.50 22.26
CA SER A 23 -62.94 -58.29 22.37
C SER A 23 -62.75 -57.28 21.23
N ASP A 24 -61.62 -57.36 20.52
CA ASP A 24 -61.25 -56.55 19.34
C ASP A 24 -61.21 -57.42 18.07
N ARG A 25 -61.85 -58.60 18.12
CA ARG A 25 -61.78 -59.63 17.07
C ARG A 25 -60.35 -59.86 16.56
N PHE A 26 -59.39 -59.86 17.49
CA PHE A 26 -57.95 -59.96 17.25
C PHE A 26 -57.38 -58.93 16.26
N GLY A 27 -57.85 -57.69 16.32
CA GLY A 27 -57.38 -56.56 15.52
C GLY A 27 -58.21 -56.27 14.28
N LEU A 28 -59.30 -57.01 14.02
CA LEU A 28 -60.21 -56.70 12.93
C LEU A 28 -60.95 -55.38 13.14
N ASP A 29 -61.28 -55.04 14.38
CA ASP A 29 -62.03 -53.83 14.73
C ASP A 29 -61.14 -52.59 14.91
N THR A 30 -59.82 -52.78 15.01
CA THR A 30 -58.83 -51.69 15.17
C THR A 30 -57.82 -51.66 14.01
N ILE A 31 -56.89 -52.61 13.97
CA ILE A 31 -55.75 -52.66 13.03
C ILE A 31 -56.23 -52.78 11.58
N PHE A 32 -57.32 -53.50 11.34
CA PHE A 32 -57.90 -53.70 10.01
C PHE A 32 -59.24 -52.99 9.81
N ALA A 33 -59.61 -52.05 10.69
CA ALA A 33 -60.93 -51.41 10.68
C ALA A 33 -61.30 -50.76 9.33
N SER A 34 -60.29 -50.27 8.59
CA SER A 34 -60.45 -49.68 7.26
C SER A 34 -60.56 -50.72 6.13
N SER A 35 -60.10 -51.95 6.35
CA SER A 35 -60.10 -53.05 5.36
C SER A 35 -61.27 -54.04 5.54
N VAL A 36 -62.00 -53.94 6.66
CA VAL A 36 -63.17 -54.79 6.96
C VAL A 36 -64.48 -54.10 6.57
N LYS A 37 -64.52 -52.76 6.48
CA LYS A 37 -65.73 -52.01 6.11
C LYS A 37 -65.92 -51.96 4.58
N GLY A 38 -66.75 -52.86 4.04
CA GLY A 38 -67.17 -52.83 2.63
C GLY A 38 -68.21 -51.75 2.33
N LEU A 39 -68.39 -51.42 1.05
CA LEU A 39 -69.28 -50.34 0.57
C LEU A 39 -70.78 -50.58 0.80
N ASP A 40 -71.22 -51.83 1.03
CA ASP A 40 -72.63 -52.22 1.15
C ASP A 40 -73.02 -52.83 2.52
N GLY A 41 -72.24 -52.55 3.57
CA GLY A 41 -72.51 -53.06 4.93
C GLY A 41 -72.22 -54.55 5.12
N GLN A 42 -71.66 -55.24 4.12
CA GLN A 42 -71.02 -56.55 4.28
C GLN A 42 -69.55 -56.39 4.64
N GLU A 43 -69.07 -57.23 5.56
CA GLU A 43 -67.66 -57.21 5.98
C GLU A 43 -66.76 -57.75 4.88
N GLU A 44 -65.79 -56.95 4.43
CA GLU A 44 -64.73 -57.40 3.55
C GLU A 44 -63.66 -58.17 4.35
N THR A 45 -62.97 -59.10 3.69
CA THR A 45 -61.89 -59.87 4.32
C THR A 45 -60.54 -59.20 4.04
N PRO A 46 -59.82 -58.73 5.07
CA PRO A 46 -58.49 -58.18 4.90
C PRO A 46 -57.52 -59.18 4.24
N GLN A 47 -56.61 -58.68 3.42
CA GLN A 47 -55.61 -59.51 2.74
C GLN A 47 -54.76 -60.34 3.73
N PHE A 48 -54.49 -59.79 4.92
CA PHE A 48 -53.84 -60.50 6.01
C PHE A 48 -54.65 -61.71 6.49
N VAL A 49 -55.97 -61.58 6.65
CA VAL A 49 -56.86 -62.67 7.05
C VAL A 49 -56.85 -63.80 6.01
N TYR A 50 -56.88 -63.44 4.72
CA TYR A 50 -56.75 -64.42 3.65
C TYR A 50 -55.41 -65.16 3.71
N ALA A 51 -54.31 -64.44 3.91
CA ALA A 51 -52.99 -65.03 4.03
C ALA A 51 -52.86 -65.89 5.30
N PHE A 52 -53.48 -65.48 6.40
CA PHE A 52 -53.49 -66.19 7.68
C PHE A 52 -54.25 -67.51 7.58
N ASN A 53 -55.44 -67.50 6.99
CA ASN A 53 -56.23 -68.71 6.76
C ASN A 53 -55.46 -69.66 5.81
N ASN A 54 -54.87 -69.14 4.73
CA ASN A 54 -54.03 -69.96 3.86
C ASN A 54 -52.79 -70.53 4.57
N TYR A 55 -52.19 -69.77 5.50
CA TYR A 55 -51.10 -70.26 6.33
C TYR A 55 -51.55 -71.42 7.24
N CYS A 56 -52.70 -71.28 7.90
CA CYS A 56 -53.23 -72.29 8.81
C CYS A 56 -53.73 -73.56 8.10
N GLY A 57 -54.35 -73.45 6.93
CA GLY A 57 -55.00 -74.58 6.25
C GLY A 57 -54.22 -75.19 5.09
N THR A 58 -53.50 -74.39 4.31
CA THR A 58 -52.98 -74.82 3.00
C THR A 58 -51.45 -74.87 2.95
N SER A 59 -50.77 -74.06 3.76
CA SER A 59 -49.33 -73.87 3.64
C SER A 59 -48.49 -75.07 4.11
N ARG A 60 -49.05 -75.98 4.91
CA ARG A 60 -48.35 -77.09 5.60
C ARG A 60 -47.11 -76.66 6.43
N LYS A 61 -46.95 -75.36 6.68
CA LYS A 61 -45.84 -74.81 7.47
C LYS A 61 -46.09 -74.88 8.97
N LEU A 62 -47.35 -75.06 9.36
CA LEU A 62 -47.76 -75.09 10.75
C LEU A 62 -47.38 -76.42 11.42
N PRO A 63 -46.79 -76.40 12.62
CA PRO A 63 -46.48 -77.62 13.38
C PRO A 63 -47.71 -78.49 13.65
N THR A 64 -47.52 -79.82 13.69
CA THR A 64 -48.60 -80.82 13.81
C THR A 64 -49.38 -80.80 15.14
N HIS A 65 -48.91 -80.06 16.14
CA HIS A 65 -49.64 -79.86 17.40
C HIS A 65 -50.76 -78.81 17.30
N PHE A 66 -50.72 -77.94 16.28
CA PHE A 66 -51.83 -77.04 15.96
C PHE A 66 -52.81 -77.77 15.03
N ARG A 67 -53.90 -78.31 15.61
CA ARG A 67 -54.94 -79.02 14.85
C ARG A 67 -56.00 -78.05 14.35
N ILE A 68 -55.66 -77.27 13.34
CA ILE A 68 -56.54 -76.25 12.78
C ILE A 68 -57.33 -76.83 11.61
N SER A 69 -58.66 -76.66 11.65
CA SER A 69 -59.56 -76.95 10.52
C SER A 69 -60.17 -75.65 10.02
N ILE A 70 -60.19 -75.44 8.71
CA ILE A 70 -60.89 -74.30 8.08
C ILE A 70 -62.23 -74.79 7.58
N ASN A 71 -63.30 -74.20 8.09
CA ASN A 71 -64.66 -74.62 7.81
C ASN A 71 -65.17 -73.88 6.57
N GLY A 72 -65.56 -74.63 5.53
CA GLY A 72 -66.06 -74.05 4.27
C GLY A 72 -67.44 -73.39 4.37
N PHE A 73 -68.13 -73.55 5.50
CA PHE A 73 -69.41 -72.93 5.80
C PHE A 73 -69.28 -71.64 6.66
N GLU A 74 -68.08 -71.31 7.12
CA GLU A 74 -67.75 -70.06 7.84
C GLU A 74 -67.10 -69.07 6.87
N THR A 75 -67.34 -67.77 7.04
CA THR A 75 -66.62 -66.73 6.30
C THR A 75 -65.13 -66.71 6.69
N PRO A 76 -64.24 -66.13 5.86
CA PRO A 76 -62.81 -66.04 6.19
C PRO A 76 -62.53 -65.28 7.51
N ASN A 77 -63.30 -64.24 7.80
CA ASN A 77 -63.17 -63.48 9.06
C ASN A 77 -63.65 -64.30 10.27
N GLU A 78 -64.73 -65.08 10.14
CA GLU A 78 -65.20 -65.99 11.20
C GLU A 78 -64.21 -67.12 11.47
N ASN A 79 -63.65 -67.73 10.42
CA ASN A 79 -62.58 -68.72 10.55
C ASN A 79 -61.37 -68.10 11.29
N TYR A 80 -60.96 -66.89 10.93
CA TYR A 80 -59.86 -66.19 11.58
C TYR A 80 -60.09 -65.95 13.07
N VAL A 81 -61.26 -65.41 13.45
CA VAL A 81 -61.61 -65.16 14.85
C VAL A 81 -61.70 -66.47 15.62
N ARG A 82 -62.30 -67.52 15.05
CA ARG A 82 -62.40 -68.83 15.71
C ARG A 82 -61.02 -69.45 15.94
N ILE A 83 -60.19 -69.50 14.90
CA ILE A 83 -58.85 -70.08 14.96
C ILE A 83 -57.98 -69.36 16.00
N LEU A 84 -58.04 -68.02 16.06
CA LEU A 84 -57.33 -67.25 17.08
C LEU A 84 -57.98 -67.31 18.46
N SER A 85 -59.29 -67.54 18.57
CA SER A 85 -59.94 -67.80 19.87
C SER A 85 -59.50 -69.13 20.47
N GLU A 86 -59.23 -70.13 19.63
CA GLU A 86 -58.83 -71.48 20.04
C GLU A 86 -57.32 -71.57 20.34
N TRP A 87 -56.47 -70.98 19.49
CA TRP A 87 -55.02 -71.14 19.59
C TRP A 87 -54.26 -69.87 20.02
N GLY A 88 -54.92 -68.71 19.98
CA GLY A 88 -54.47 -67.45 20.57
C GLY A 88 -53.02 -67.06 20.31
N THR A 89 -52.39 -66.54 21.37
CA THR A 89 -51.01 -66.05 21.36
C THR A 89 -49.96 -67.11 20.93
N PRO A 90 -50.07 -68.40 21.30
CA PRO A 90 -49.18 -69.44 20.77
C PRO A 90 -49.09 -69.50 19.24
N LEU A 91 -50.23 -69.43 18.54
CA LEU A 91 -50.28 -69.46 17.08
C LEU A 91 -49.71 -68.18 16.46
N ILE A 92 -50.01 -67.02 17.04
CA ILE A 92 -49.47 -65.73 16.60
C ILE A 92 -47.93 -65.71 16.75
N LYS A 93 -47.40 -66.25 17.86
CA LYS A 93 -45.94 -66.36 18.07
C LYS A 93 -45.28 -67.26 17.04
N GLN A 94 -45.87 -68.41 16.73
CA GLN A 94 -45.35 -69.31 15.69
C GLN A 94 -45.36 -68.64 14.31
N LEU A 95 -46.43 -67.91 13.99
CA LEU A 95 -46.56 -67.17 12.73
C LEU A 95 -45.53 -66.05 12.59
N ILE A 96 -45.23 -65.32 13.66
CA ILE A 96 -44.15 -64.32 13.69
C ILE A 96 -42.78 -65.00 13.51
N SER A 97 -42.54 -66.12 14.19
CA SER A 97 -41.28 -66.88 14.07
C SER A 97 -41.06 -67.38 12.64
N ASP A 98 -42.06 -68.02 12.04
CA ASP A 98 -41.99 -68.58 10.69
C ASP A 98 -41.84 -67.49 9.61
N SER A 99 -42.21 -66.25 9.93
CA SER A 99 -42.13 -65.13 8.99
C SER A 99 -40.70 -64.66 8.71
N GLY A 100 -39.78 -64.86 9.66
CA GLY A 100 -38.42 -64.34 9.65
C GLY A 100 -38.30 -62.81 9.83
N ILE A 101 -39.38 -62.12 10.23
CA ILE A 101 -39.39 -60.65 10.34
C ILE A 101 -38.51 -60.12 11.48
N GLU A 102 -38.44 -60.84 12.59
CA GLU A 102 -37.59 -60.46 13.74
C GLU A 102 -36.11 -60.57 13.38
N GLU A 103 -35.70 -61.68 12.73
CA GLU A 103 -34.34 -61.86 12.22
C GLU A 103 -33.96 -60.80 11.17
N PHE A 104 -34.90 -60.43 10.30
CA PHE A 104 -34.69 -59.36 9.32
C PHE A 104 -34.55 -57.99 9.98
N ARG A 105 -35.41 -57.66 10.96
CA ARG A 105 -35.33 -56.40 11.70
C ARG A 105 -34.03 -56.31 12.46
N ASP A 106 -33.65 -57.37 13.16
CA ASP A 106 -32.42 -57.40 13.95
C ASP A 106 -31.20 -57.36 13.02
N GLY A 107 -31.25 -58.03 11.87
CA GLY A 107 -30.23 -57.98 10.82
C GLY A 107 -30.07 -56.59 10.19
N ILE A 108 -31.17 -55.91 9.84
CA ILE A 108 -31.12 -54.52 9.34
C ILE A 108 -30.64 -53.56 10.43
N THR A 109 -31.12 -53.72 11.66
CA THR A 109 -30.69 -52.87 12.78
C THR A 109 -29.19 -53.02 13.00
N ARG A 110 -28.68 -54.25 13.01
CA ARG A 110 -27.25 -54.54 13.10
C ARG A 110 -26.47 -53.94 11.94
N TYR A 111 -26.92 -54.16 10.70
CA TYR A 111 -26.28 -53.60 9.52
C TYR A 111 -26.20 -52.07 9.55
N LEU A 112 -27.30 -51.40 9.91
CA LEU A 112 -27.33 -49.94 9.97
C LEU A 112 -26.50 -49.39 11.14
N THR A 113 -26.54 -50.03 12.31
CA THR A 113 -25.89 -49.51 13.53
C THR A 113 -24.42 -49.91 13.66
N GLN A 114 -24.06 -51.15 13.34
CA GLN A 114 -22.73 -51.71 13.56
C GLN A 114 -21.85 -51.67 12.30
N GLU A 115 -22.44 -51.65 11.10
CA GLU A 115 -21.67 -51.68 9.85
C GLU A 115 -21.72 -50.32 9.13
N LYS A 116 -22.92 -49.84 8.77
CA LYS A 116 -23.04 -48.64 7.91
C LYS A 116 -22.80 -47.32 8.62
N ARG A 117 -23.33 -47.15 9.83
CA ARG A 117 -23.15 -45.91 10.58
C ARG A 117 -21.67 -45.65 10.90
N PRO A 118 -20.87 -46.61 11.42
CA PRO A 118 -19.44 -46.40 11.61
C PRO A 118 -18.70 -46.11 10.31
N GLN A 119 -19.02 -46.81 9.21
CA GLN A 119 -18.41 -46.54 7.89
C GLN A 119 -18.62 -45.09 7.44
N LEU A 120 -19.82 -44.54 7.59
CA LEU A 120 -20.11 -43.16 7.20
C LEU A 120 -19.31 -42.14 8.03
N PHE A 121 -19.20 -42.37 9.34
CA PHE A 121 -18.41 -41.51 10.21
C PHE A 121 -16.91 -41.64 9.96
N ALA A 122 -16.44 -42.84 9.61
CA ALA A 122 -15.05 -43.08 9.22
C ALA A 122 -14.70 -42.31 7.93
N THR A 123 -15.55 -42.34 6.91
CA THR A 123 -15.36 -41.53 5.69
C THR A 123 -15.42 -40.03 5.96
N LEU A 124 -16.35 -39.59 6.81
CA LEU A 124 -16.44 -38.19 7.21
C LEU A 124 -15.16 -37.72 7.93
N ALA A 125 -14.58 -38.56 8.80
CA ALA A 125 -13.32 -38.25 9.46
C ALA A 125 -12.17 -38.10 8.45
N ASP A 126 -12.05 -39.02 7.48
CA ASP A 126 -11.02 -38.96 6.42
C ASP A 126 -11.15 -37.66 5.57
N ASP A 127 -12.38 -37.22 5.28
CA ASP A 127 -12.62 -35.99 4.52
C ASP A 127 -12.28 -34.73 5.33
N LEU A 128 -12.52 -34.75 6.65
CA LEU A 128 -12.30 -33.62 7.55
C LEU A 128 -10.84 -33.50 8.04
N GLU A 129 -10.11 -34.60 8.11
CA GLU A 129 -8.72 -34.66 8.58
C GLU A 129 -7.78 -33.64 7.88
N PRO A 130 -7.69 -33.57 6.54
CA PRO A 130 -6.79 -32.62 5.88
C PRO A 130 -7.15 -31.17 6.16
N LEU A 131 -8.44 -30.86 6.31
CA LEU A 131 -8.91 -29.52 6.67
C LEU A 131 -8.53 -29.17 8.12
N CYS A 132 -8.71 -30.12 9.04
CA CYS A 132 -8.35 -29.96 10.44
C CYS A 132 -6.84 -29.74 10.62
N ILE A 133 -6.00 -30.51 9.91
CA ILE A 133 -4.55 -30.35 9.92
C ILE A 133 -4.14 -28.97 9.36
N SER A 134 -4.76 -28.52 8.27
CA SER A 134 -4.47 -27.21 7.67
C SER A 134 -4.81 -26.06 8.63
N LEU A 135 -6.01 -26.10 9.24
CA LEU A 135 -6.44 -25.10 10.22
C LEU A 135 -5.55 -25.10 11.47
N GLN A 136 -5.20 -26.28 11.99
CA GLN A 136 -4.26 -26.41 13.10
C GLN A 136 -2.91 -25.76 12.77
N LYS A 137 -2.32 -26.06 11.61
CA LYS A 137 -1.05 -25.46 11.19
C LYS A 137 -1.15 -23.94 11.07
N HIS A 138 -2.24 -23.45 10.49
CA HIS A 138 -2.47 -22.01 10.32
C HIS A 138 -2.60 -21.27 11.66
N TYR A 139 -3.38 -21.79 12.60
CA TYR A 139 -3.55 -21.16 13.91
C TYR A 139 -2.26 -21.22 14.74
N LEU A 140 -1.53 -22.33 14.71
CA LEU A 140 -0.23 -22.46 15.39
C LEU A 140 0.83 -21.53 14.80
N SER A 141 0.89 -21.36 13.47
CA SER A 141 1.82 -20.42 12.85
C SER A 141 1.49 -18.99 13.25
N LEU A 142 0.21 -18.62 13.20
CA LEU A 142 -0.23 -17.26 13.54
C LEU A 142 0.03 -16.93 15.01
N GLN A 143 -0.16 -17.89 15.92
CA GLN A 143 0.16 -17.73 17.34
C GLN A 143 1.66 -17.54 17.57
N ARG A 144 2.51 -18.37 16.94
CA ARG A 144 3.99 -18.25 17.03
C ARG A 144 4.50 -16.92 16.46
N ASP A 145 3.94 -16.47 15.35
CA ASP A 145 4.31 -15.19 14.73
C ASP A 145 3.89 -13.99 15.59
N LEU A 146 2.79 -14.09 16.34
CA LEU A 146 2.37 -13.07 17.29
C LEU A 146 3.18 -13.12 18.60
N ASP A 147 3.58 -14.31 19.05
CA ASP A 147 4.36 -14.51 20.28
C ASP A 147 5.84 -14.13 20.13
N SER A 148 6.41 -14.32 18.94
CA SER A 148 7.79 -13.94 18.62
C SER A 148 8.01 -12.43 18.46
N GLN A 149 6.93 -11.64 18.37
CA GLN A 149 7.05 -10.19 18.29
C GLN A 149 7.45 -9.58 19.64
N PRO A 150 8.33 -8.56 19.64
CA PRO A 150 8.79 -7.92 20.87
C PRO A 150 7.60 -7.33 21.65
N ARG A 151 7.48 -7.75 22.91
CA ARG A 151 6.42 -7.32 23.84
C ARG A 151 6.84 -6.14 24.71
N GLU A 152 8.14 -5.86 24.78
CA GLU A 152 8.70 -4.78 25.56
C GLU A 152 8.92 -3.53 24.69
N ILE A 153 8.35 -2.42 25.15
CA ILE A 153 8.47 -1.10 24.52
C ILE A 153 9.95 -0.72 24.35
N GLU A 154 10.79 -1.06 25.34
CA GLU A 154 12.23 -0.77 25.32
C GLU A 154 12.98 -1.51 24.22
N ALA A 155 12.66 -2.77 23.95
CA ALA A 155 13.30 -3.54 22.88
C ALA A 155 12.95 -2.99 21.48
N MET A 156 11.70 -2.55 21.28
CA MET A 156 11.29 -1.91 20.03
C MET A 156 11.93 -0.53 19.85
N LYS A 157 12.00 0.27 20.92
CA LYS A 157 12.72 1.55 20.91
C LYS A 157 14.20 1.35 20.58
N ALA A 158 14.87 0.37 21.20
CA ALA A 158 16.30 0.10 20.98
C ALA A 158 16.62 -0.29 19.53
N GLN A 159 15.76 -1.10 18.89
CA GLN A 159 15.95 -1.51 17.49
C GLN A 159 15.83 -0.31 16.53
N GLU A 160 14.80 0.52 16.69
CA GLU A 160 14.58 1.69 15.83
C GLU A 160 15.63 2.78 16.09
N LEU A 161 16.04 2.99 17.35
CA LEU A 161 17.14 3.91 17.70
C LEU A 161 18.50 3.45 17.15
N GLY A 162 18.70 2.14 16.99
CA GLY A 162 19.87 1.57 16.32
C GLY A 162 19.91 1.89 14.81
N ARG A 163 18.74 2.07 14.18
CA ARG A 163 18.61 2.44 12.76
C ARG A 163 18.68 3.93 12.51
N LEU A 164 18.27 4.74 13.48
CA LEU A 164 18.21 6.20 13.38
C LEU A 164 19.47 6.85 12.80
N ASN A 165 20.66 6.42 13.27
CA ASN A 165 21.91 6.99 12.76
C ASN A 165 22.12 6.71 11.27
N GLN A 166 21.75 5.51 10.80
CA GLN A 166 21.83 5.15 9.38
C GLN A 166 20.81 5.93 8.55
N GLU A 167 19.61 6.14 9.08
CA GLU A 167 18.57 6.92 8.39
C GLU A 167 18.95 8.39 8.25
N LEU A 168 19.48 9.02 9.30
CA LEU A 168 19.99 10.39 9.22
C LEU A 168 21.17 10.52 8.22
N GLN A 169 22.06 9.53 8.18
CA GLN A 169 23.15 9.47 7.18
C GLN A 169 22.60 9.38 5.76
N GLN A 170 21.58 8.56 5.55
CA GLN A 170 20.96 8.41 4.26
C GLN A 170 20.26 9.70 3.83
N VAL A 171 19.51 10.36 4.73
CA VAL A 171 18.87 11.65 4.45
C VAL A 171 19.90 12.73 4.10
N GLY A 172 21.00 12.83 4.86
CA GLY A 172 22.08 13.78 4.55
C GLY A 172 22.73 13.51 3.19
N LYS A 173 22.89 12.23 2.81
CA LYS A 173 23.42 11.85 1.49
C LYS A 173 22.45 12.21 0.36
N GLU A 174 21.17 11.90 0.52
CA GLU A 174 20.12 12.21 -0.47
C GLU A 174 19.97 13.72 -0.66
N PHE A 175 20.05 14.49 0.42
CA PHE A 175 20.07 15.94 0.37
C PHE A 175 21.25 16.47 -0.46
N ARG A 176 22.48 16.02 -0.17
CA ARG A 176 23.68 16.42 -0.94
C ARG A 176 23.55 16.06 -2.43
N GLN A 177 23.05 14.86 -2.72
CA GLN A 177 22.85 14.42 -4.09
C GLN A 177 21.82 15.31 -4.81
N HIS A 178 20.68 15.60 -4.18
CA HIS A 178 19.68 16.49 -4.76
C HIS A 178 20.25 17.88 -5.03
N MET A 179 21.06 18.43 -4.11
CA MET A 179 21.72 19.72 -4.31
C MET A 179 22.71 19.72 -5.49
N ALA A 180 23.49 18.65 -5.62
CA ALA A 180 24.40 18.48 -6.76
C ALA A 180 23.64 18.36 -8.09
N GLU A 181 22.50 17.66 -8.10
CA GLU A 181 21.63 17.56 -9.27
C GLU A 181 21.03 18.91 -9.66
N GLU A 182 20.55 19.71 -8.70
CA GLU A 182 20.03 21.06 -8.96
C GLU A 182 21.10 21.99 -9.53
N VAL A 183 22.32 21.96 -9.00
CA VAL A 183 23.45 22.74 -9.55
C VAL A 183 23.78 22.26 -10.97
N ASN A 184 23.84 20.95 -11.21
CA ASN A 184 24.10 20.41 -12.54
C ASN A 184 23.03 20.83 -13.55
N MET A 185 21.76 20.84 -13.14
CA MET A 185 20.66 21.31 -13.98
C MET A 185 20.78 22.78 -14.38
N VAL A 186 21.29 23.64 -13.49
CA VAL A 186 21.59 25.04 -13.81
C VAL A 186 22.79 25.15 -14.76
N VAL A 187 23.88 24.43 -14.46
CA VAL A 187 25.12 24.47 -15.26
C VAL A 187 24.93 23.94 -16.67
N THR A 188 24.11 22.89 -16.84
CA THR A 188 23.84 22.24 -18.14
C THR A 188 22.65 22.85 -18.89
N ASN A 189 22.06 23.92 -18.38
CA ASN A 189 20.86 24.59 -18.93
C ASN A 189 19.62 23.68 -18.96
N GLY A 190 19.56 22.66 -18.11
CA GLY A 190 18.41 21.76 -17.96
C GLY A 190 17.27 22.39 -17.15
N CYS A 191 17.53 23.41 -16.33
CA CYS A 191 16.49 24.10 -15.56
C CYS A 191 15.78 25.18 -16.41
N GLN A 192 14.58 24.86 -16.91
CA GLN A 192 13.80 25.77 -17.77
C GLN A 192 13.38 27.07 -17.07
N ALA A 193 13.03 27.00 -15.79
CA ALA A 193 12.64 28.18 -15.01
C ALA A 193 13.81 29.18 -14.91
N PHE A 194 14.98 28.67 -14.53
CA PHE A 194 16.20 29.46 -14.46
C PHE A 194 16.60 30.04 -15.84
N GLU A 195 16.45 29.25 -16.90
CA GLU A 195 16.78 29.69 -18.25
C GLU A 195 15.85 30.81 -18.75
N THR A 196 14.57 30.72 -18.40
CA THR A 196 13.59 31.77 -18.72
C THR A 196 13.96 33.08 -18.03
N ASP A 197 14.30 33.02 -16.74
CA ASP A 197 14.71 34.20 -15.96
C ASP A 197 16.02 34.80 -16.51
N PHE A 198 16.97 33.95 -16.91
CA PHE A 198 18.21 34.42 -17.52
C PHE A 198 17.97 35.10 -18.88
N GLN A 199 17.10 34.55 -19.72
CA GLN A 199 16.72 35.19 -20.99
C GLN A 199 16.02 36.53 -20.77
N MET A 200 15.21 36.65 -19.72
CA MET A 200 14.63 37.95 -19.32
C MET A 200 15.74 38.96 -18.98
N LEU A 201 16.74 38.58 -18.18
CA LEU A 201 17.91 39.42 -17.90
C LEU A 201 18.62 39.87 -19.18
N GLN A 202 18.88 38.95 -20.11
CA GLN A 202 19.51 39.28 -21.40
C GLN A 202 18.69 40.32 -22.17
N SER A 203 17.37 40.12 -22.25
CA SER A 203 16.47 41.04 -22.96
C SER A 203 16.41 42.42 -22.31
N ARG A 204 16.39 42.50 -20.97
CA ARG A 204 16.39 43.77 -20.22
C ARG A 204 17.67 44.55 -20.45
N MET A 205 18.83 43.88 -20.46
CA MET A 205 20.13 44.51 -20.73
C MET A 205 20.21 45.10 -22.15
N ILE A 206 19.75 44.36 -23.16
CA ILE A 206 19.74 44.84 -24.55
C ILE A 206 18.79 46.05 -24.68
N ARG A 207 17.54 45.90 -24.19
CA ARG A 207 16.56 46.98 -24.25
C ARG A 207 17.05 48.23 -23.54
N ARG A 208 17.70 48.06 -22.37
CA ARG A 208 18.25 49.20 -21.63
C ARG A 208 19.35 49.90 -22.41
N LEU A 209 20.27 49.16 -23.03
CA LEU A 209 21.31 49.76 -23.86
C LEU A 209 20.71 50.61 -24.98
N ASP A 210 19.71 50.07 -25.69
CA ASP A 210 19.03 50.78 -26.78
C ASP A 210 18.35 52.06 -26.25
N GLU A 211 17.58 51.96 -25.15
CA GLU A 211 16.95 53.11 -24.48
C GLU A 211 17.97 54.18 -24.08
N LEU A 212 19.14 53.79 -23.57
CA LEU A 212 20.18 54.73 -23.13
C LEU A 212 20.85 55.43 -24.32
N LEU A 213 21.08 54.72 -25.42
CA LEU A 213 21.65 55.28 -26.64
C LEU A 213 20.66 56.23 -27.34
N ASP A 214 19.37 55.90 -27.34
CA ASP A 214 18.31 56.73 -27.94
C ASP A 214 18.06 58.02 -27.15
N ASN A 215 18.18 57.97 -25.82
CA ASN A 215 18.00 59.11 -24.93
C ASN A 215 19.31 59.86 -24.61
N PHE A 216 20.45 59.41 -25.13
CA PHE A 216 21.74 60.04 -24.87
C PHE A 216 21.78 61.47 -25.42
N SER A 217 22.14 62.42 -24.55
CA SER A 217 22.30 63.84 -24.93
C SER A 217 23.76 64.27 -24.82
N VAL A 218 24.33 64.73 -25.93
CA VAL A 218 25.69 65.29 -25.97
C VAL A 218 25.76 66.56 -25.13
N ARG A 219 24.73 67.40 -25.16
CA ARG A 219 24.68 68.63 -24.36
C ARG A 219 24.81 68.33 -22.86
N ALA A 220 24.10 67.31 -22.36
CA ALA A 220 24.18 66.91 -20.96
C ALA A 220 25.55 66.32 -20.58
N ALA A 221 26.17 65.54 -21.48
CA ALA A 221 27.53 65.03 -21.27
C ALA A 221 28.59 66.14 -21.32
N TYR A 222 28.47 67.09 -22.24
CA TYR A 222 29.33 68.26 -22.36
C TYR A 222 29.24 69.18 -21.13
N GLN A 223 28.03 69.41 -20.62
CA GLN A 223 27.84 70.16 -19.37
C GLN A 223 28.53 69.49 -18.19
N ARG A 224 28.43 68.16 -18.06
CA ARG A 224 29.16 67.43 -17.01
C ARG A 224 30.66 67.53 -17.17
N ALA A 225 31.17 67.32 -18.38
CA ALA A 225 32.60 67.42 -18.69
C ALA A 225 33.19 68.80 -18.40
N THR A 226 32.43 69.88 -18.66
CA THR A 226 32.85 71.26 -18.36
C THR A 226 32.77 71.58 -16.86
N LEU A 227 31.75 71.09 -16.15
CA LEU A 227 31.64 71.26 -14.69
C LEU A 227 32.79 70.59 -13.93
N SER A 228 33.32 69.48 -14.44
CA SER A 228 34.50 68.80 -13.91
C SER A 228 35.79 69.64 -14.02
N HIS A 229 35.79 70.71 -14.83
CA HIS A 229 36.94 71.58 -15.07
C HIS A 229 36.56 73.08 -15.00
N PRO A 230 36.36 73.65 -13.80
CA PRO A 230 35.73 74.97 -13.61
C PRO A 230 36.53 76.17 -14.15
N ARG A 231 37.79 75.99 -14.54
CA ARG A 231 38.63 77.04 -15.16
C ARG A 231 38.47 77.14 -16.67
N ASN A 232 37.86 76.15 -17.32
CA ASN A 232 37.74 76.06 -18.77
C ASN A 232 36.26 76.12 -19.15
N ALA A 233 35.95 76.91 -20.19
CA ALA A 233 34.58 77.05 -20.70
C ALA A 233 34.22 76.01 -21.78
N THR A 234 35.15 75.12 -22.13
CA THR A 234 35.01 74.16 -23.23
C THR A 234 35.50 72.77 -22.84
N ALA A 235 34.92 71.74 -23.45
CA ALA A 235 35.31 70.34 -23.27
C ALA A 235 35.65 69.69 -24.63
N PRO A 236 36.76 68.93 -24.74
CA PRO A 236 37.06 68.18 -25.95
C PRO A 236 36.11 66.99 -26.11
N LEU A 237 35.97 66.48 -27.34
CA LEU A 237 35.15 65.28 -27.65
C LEU A 237 35.48 64.10 -26.73
N LEU A 238 36.77 63.87 -26.45
CA LEU A 238 37.20 62.81 -25.54
C LEU A 238 36.60 62.94 -24.14
N ALA A 239 36.50 64.16 -23.60
CA ALA A 239 35.89 64.37 -22.27
C ALA A 239 34.38 64.11 -22.30
N VAL A 240 33.70 64.50 -23.38
CA VAL A 240 32.28 64.19 -23.60
C VAL A 240 32.05 62.68 -23.69
N LEU A 241 32.90 61.97 -24.43
CA LEU A 241 32.86 60.52 -24.54
C LEU A 241 33.08 59.86 -23.17
N VAL A 242 34.08 60.30 -22.40
CA VAL A 242 34.33 59.76 -21.05
C VAL A 242 33.08 59.87 -20.16
N GLU A 243 32.44 61.04 -20.10
CA GLU A 243 31.19 61.21 -19.34
C GLU A 243 30.05 60.33 -19.85
N ALA A 244 29.98 60.10 -21.17
CA ALA A 244 29.01 59.19 -21.78
C ALA A 244 29.28 57.73 -21.41
N LEU A 245 30.54 57.28 -21.45
CA LEU A 245 30.96 55.91 -21.09
C LEU A 245 30.58 55.60 -19.64
N TYR A 246 30.89 56.51 -18.70
CA TYR A 246 30.49 56.36 -17.29
C TYR A 246 28.96 56.34 -17.11
N ALA A 247 28.24 57.25 -17.77
CA ALA A 247 26.79 57.33 -17.64
C ALA A 247 26.07 56.08 -18.15
N LEU A 248 26.55 55.49 -19.25
CA LEU A 248 26.05 54.25 -19.82
C LEU A 248 26.40 53.05 -18.93
N ALA A 249 27.66 52.94 -18.51
CA ALA A 249 28.14 51.84 -17.67
C ALA A 249 27.37 51.76 -16.34
N ASN A 250 27.20 52.88 -15.64
CA ASN A 250 26.49 52.92 -14.35
C ASN A 250 25.01 52.54 -14.49
N GLN A 251 24.33 53.02 -15.54
CA GLN A 251 22.92 52.68 -15.73
C GLN A 251 22.69 51.24 -16.19
N LEU A 252 23.68 50.63 -16.87
CA LEU A 252 23.67 49.21 -17.19
C LEU A 252 24.00 48.36 -15.96
N GLU A 253 24.87 48.85 -15.06
CA GLU A 253 25.12 48.23 -13.76
C GLU A 253 23.83 48.11 -12.96
N ASP A 254 23.06 49.20 -12.82
CA ASP A 254 21.81 49.20 -12.07
C ASP A 254 20.86 48.09 -12.53
N ILE A 255 20.68 47.92 -13.84
CA ILE A 255 19.82 46.87 -14.42
C ILE A 255 20.41 45.47 -14.22
N LEU A 256 21.72 45.31 -14.37
CA LEU A 256 22.37 44.01 -14.19
C LEU A 256 22.32 43.54 -12.73
N VAL A 257 22.48 44.48 -11.78
CA VAL A 257 22.34 44.27 -10.34
C VAL A 257 20.90 43.86 -10.00
N GLU A 258 19.90 44.64 -10.41
CA GLU A 258 18.49 44.33 -10.17
C GLU A 258 18.10 42.95 -10.74
N SER A 259 18.46 42.70 -12.00
CA SER A 259 18.12 41.44 -12.68
C SER A 259 18.82 40.23 -12.05
N SER A 260 20.03 40.42 -11.51
CA SER A 260 20.78 39.37 -10.81
C SER A 260 20.17 39.02 -9.46
N GLN A 261 19.66 40.02 -8.73
CA GLN A 261 18.95 39.81 -7.47
C GLN A 261 17.63 39.06 -7.70
N GLU A 262 16.86 39.45 -8.73
CA GLU A 262 15.63 38.74 -9.12
C GLU A 262 15.92 37.28 -9.49
N LEU A 263 16.93 37.04 -10.34
CA LEU A 263 17.30 35.69 -10.76
C LEU A 263 17.73 34.81 -9.59
N ALA A 264 18.51 35.34 -8.65
CA ALA A 264 18.89 34.62 -7.44
C ALA A 264 17.66 34.28 -6.58
N ALA A 265 16.79 35.26 -6.31
CA ALA A 265 15.60 35.07 -5.49
C ALA A 265 14.67 34.00 -6.09
N ASN A 266 14.41 34.06 -7.39
CA ASN A 266 13.57 33.08 -8.09
C ASN A 266 14.19 31.67 -8.04
N PHE A 267 15.51 31.56 -8.25
CA PHE A 267 16.21 30.28 -8.16
C PHE A 267 16.08 29.65 -6.77
N PHE A 268 16.31 30.41 -5.70
CA PHE A 268 16.21 29.88 -4.34
C PHE A 268 14.77 29.56 -3.93
N GLN A 269 13.79 30.34 -4.38
CA GLN A 269 12.38 30.00 -4.19
C GLN A 269 12.01 28.68 -4.87
N TYR A 270 12.44 28.50 -6.12
CA TYR A 270 12.25 27.26 -6.86
C TYR A 270 12.93 26.06 -6.16
N LEU A 271 14.17 26.25 -5.72
CA LEU A 271 14.95 25.23 -5.03
C LEU A 271 14.28 24.78 -3.72
N ILE A 272 13.86 25.73 -2.88
CA ILE A 272 13.14 25.43 -1.62
C ILE A 272 11.86 24.64 -1.90
N HIS A 273 11.10 25.02 -2.93
CA HIS A 273 9.89 24.30 -3.31
C HIS A 273 10.16 22.87 -3.75
N ARG A 274 11.24 22.63 -4.51
CA ARG A 274 11.66 21.29 -4.92
C ARG A 274 12.11 20.45 -3.73
N ILE A 275 12.87 21.02 -2.81
CA ILE A 275 13.32 20.35 -1.59
C ILE A 275 12.12 19.90 -0.76
N ARG A 276 11.14 20.79 -0.53
CA ARG A 276 9.91 20.46 0.23
C ARG A 276 9.12 19.29 -0.35
N LYS A 277 9.21 19.07 -1.66
CA LYS A 277 8.52 17.97 -2.36
C LYS A 277 9.30 16.66 -2.35
N SER A 278 10.57 16.67 -1.96
CA SER A 278 11.42 15.47 -1.95
C SER A 278 11.05 14.52 -0.81
N GLU A 279 11.29 13.22 -1.04
CA GLU A 279 10.99 12.19 -0.03
C GLU A 279 11.93 12.30 1.19
N TYR A 280 13.22 12.61 0.98
CA TYR A 280 14.16 12.80 2.08
C TYR A 280 13.75 13.93 3.02
N TYR A 281 13.13 15.00 2.50
CA TYR A 281 12.69 16.13 3.32
C TYR A 281 11.51 15.72 4.21
N ARG A 282 10.57 14.93 3.68
CA ARG A 282 9.48 14.36 4.50
C ARG A 282 10.02 13.36 5.53
N HIS A 283 11.00 12.55 5.14
CA HIS A 283 11.64 11.60 6.03
C HIS A 283 12.36 12.34 7.18
N LEU A 284 13.07 13.42 6.88
CA LEU A 284 13.71 14.28 7.88
C LEU A 284 12.70 14.82 8.90
N TYR A 285 11.54 15.32 8.44
CA TYR A 285 10.47 15.78 9.33
C TYR A 285 9.94 14.67 10.24
N ARG A 286 9.86 13.42 9.76
CA ARG A 286 9.47 12.28 10.60
C ARG A 286 10.51 11.96 11.66
N LEU A 287 11.79 12.15 11.37
CA LEU A 287 12.89 11.84 12.29
C LEU A 287 13.13 12.95 13.33
N LEU A 288 13.04 14.22 12.94
CA LEU A 288 13.39 15.37 13.78
C LEU A 288 12.19 16.21 14.24
N GLY A 289 11.03 16.07 13.61
CA GLY A 289 9.88 16.97 13.80
C GLY A 289 10.07 18.35 13.15
N ASN A 290 11.15 18.58 12.41
CA ASN A 290 11.47 19.84 11.72
C ASN A 290 12.30 19.58 10.44
N ASP A 291 12.71 20.64 9.76
CA ASP A 291 13.47 20.60 8.50
C ASP A 291 14.99 20.48 8.67
N GLY A 292 15.48 20.22 9.89
CA GLY A 292 16.90 20.16 10.21
C GLY A 292 17.66 21.48 10.05
N GLY A 293 16.97 22.61 9.79
CA GLY A 293 17.59 23.92 9.52
C GLY A 293 17.85 24.22 8.03
N ILE A 294 17.46 23.32 7.12
CA ILE A 294 17.73 23.43 5.67
C ILE A 294 17.21 24.76 5.11
N GLU A 295 15.97 25.15 5.41
CA GLU A 295 15.40 26.39 4.86
C GLU A 295 16.07 27.65 5.41
N GLY A 296 16.52 27.58 6.67
CA GLY A 296 17.25 28.67 7.31
C GLY A 296 18.58 28.93 6.60
N GLU A 297 19.36 27.88 6.40
CA GLU A 297 20.64 27.97 5.69
C GLU A 297 20.48 28.36 4.22
N LEU A 298 19.44 27.87 3.52
CA LEU A 298 19.16 28.29 2.15
C LEU A 298 18.85 29.78 2.03
N LYS A 299 18.12 30.37 2.99
CA LYS A 299 17.87 31.82 3.02
C LYS A 299 19.12 32.64 3.30
N LEU A 300 20.03 32.12 4.13
CA LEU A 300 21.34 32.75 4.34
C LEU A 300 22.22 32.65 3.08
N LEU A 301 22.16 31.51 2.40
CA LEU A 301 22.86 31.27 1.14
C LEU A 301 22.33 32.17 0.02
N GLU A 302 21.01 32.34 -0.08
CA GLU A 302 20.36 33.25 -1.04
C GLU A 302 20.93 34.66 -0.94
N LYS A 303 21.08 35.18 0.30
CA LYS A 303 21.69 36.49 0.54
C LYS A 303 23.15 36.55 0.12
N ARG A 304 23.93 35.51 0.42
CA ARG A 304 25.36 35.43 0.04
C ARG A 304 25.54 35.39 -1.46
N VAL A 305 24.81 34.51 -2.15
CA VAL A 305 24.83 34.40 -3.62
C VAL A 305 24.36 35.70 -4.25
N SER A 306 23.25 36.27 -3.80
CA SER A 306 22.75 37.55 -4.29
C SER A 306 23.82 38.65 -4.16
N GLN A 307 24.44 38.80 -2.99
CA GLN A 307 25.51 39.78 -2.80
C GLN A 307 26.74 39.51 -3.68
N ALA A 308 27.13 38.25 -3.85
CA ALA A 308 28.22 37.87 -4.73
C ALA A 308 27.91 38.24 -6.19
N LEU A 309 26.70 37.95 -6.68
CA LEU A 309 26.28 38.33 -8.03
C LEU A 309 26.20 39.84 -8.22
N VAL A 310 25.72 40.59 -7.23
CA VAL A 310 25.77 42.06 -7.24
C VAL A 310 27.20 42.54 -7.41
N ASN A 311 28.14 42.06 -6.60
CA ASN A 311 29.54 42.46 -6.71
C ASN A 311 30.13 42.12 -8.10
N GLN A 312 29.77 40.96 -8.66
CA GLN A 312 30.22 40.57 -10.00
C GLN A 312 29.60 41.44 -11.10
N ALA A 313 28.33 41.81 -10.98
CA ALA A 313 27.67 42.74 -11.90
C ALA A 313 28.39 44.10 -11.93
N ARG A 314 28.74 44.64 -10.76
CA ARG A 314 29.52 45.88 -10.64
C ARG A 314 30.88 45.76 -11.34
N VAL A 315 31.62 44.70 -11.05
CA VAL A 315 32.95 44.48 -11.65
C VAL A 315 32.88 44.31 -13.16
N GLU A 316 31.84 43.64 -13.68
CA GLU A 316 31.67 43.49 -15.13
C GLU A 316 31.28 44.81 -15.80
N CYS A 317 30.40 45.62 -15.20
CA CYS A 317 29.98 46.91 -15.76
C CYS A 317 31.04 48.01 -15.60
N ASP A 318 31.86 47.99 -14.55
CA ASP A 318 33.01 48.88 -14.41
C ASP A 318 33.98 48.74 -15.60
N ARG A 319 34.15 47.52 -16.12
CA ARG A 319 34.95 47.27 -17.32
C ARG A 319 34.37 47.90 -18.58
N TYR A 320 33.08 48.25 -18.62
CA TYR A 320 32.47 48.90 -19.78
C TYR A 320 32.97 50.33 -19.98
N VAL A 321 33.44 50.99 -18.94
CA VAL A 321 33.99 52.35 -19.02
C VAL A 321 35.21 52.39 -19.94
N ARG A 322 35.99 51.31 -19.99
CA ARG A 322 37.18 51.22 -20.85
C ARG A 322 36.80 50.82 -22.26
N GLU A 323 37.25 51.57 -23.27
CA GLU A 323 36.96 51.29 -24.67
C GLU A 323 37.44 49.89 -25.10
N SER A 324 36.70 49.29 -26.03
CA SER A 324 37.06 48.00 -26.60
C SER A 324 38.39 48.11 -27.34
N PRO A 325 39.33 47.13 -27.22
CA PRO A 325 40.59 47.16 -27.97
C PRO A 325 40.37 47.31 -29.49
N ARG A 326 39.33 46.67 -30.02
CA ARG A 326 38.94 46.73 -31.44
C ARG A 326 38.47 48.10 -31.90
N PHE A 327 38.13 48.99 -30.98
CA PHE A 327 37.64 50.33 -31.32
C PHE A 327 38.68 51.12 -32.12
N TYR A 328 39.96 50.91 -31.82
CA TYR A 328 41.10 51.62 -32.41
C TYR A 328 41.84 50.85 -33.51
N ASP A 329 41.40 49.65 -33.88
CA ASP A 329 42.06 48.83 -34.89
C ASP A 329 42.02 49.52 -36.27
N GLU A 330 43.17 49.64 -36.94
CA GLU A 330 43.25 50.24 -38.27
C GLU A 330 42.42 49.44 -39.30
N GLY A 331 41.77 50.15 -40.21
CA GLY A 331 40.89 49.55 -41.22
C GLY A 331 39.49 49.16 -40.72
N THR A 332 39.14 49.48 -39.47
CA THR A 332 37.78 49.28 -38.95
C THR A 332 36.87 50.50 -39.18
N PHE A 333 35.55 50.26 -39.21
CA PHE A 333 34.57 51.34 -39.30
C PHE A 333 34.58 52.24 -38.05
N SER A 334 34.88 51.69 -36.87
CA SER A 334 34.95 52.45 -35.60
C SER A 334 36.03 53.52 -35.62
N ILE A 335 37.26 53.20 -36.05
CA ILE A 335 38.34 54.19 -36.11
C ILE A 335 38.10 55.26 -37.18
N TYR A 336 37.49 54.88 -38.31
CA TYR A 336 37.09 55.82 -39.36
C TYR A 336 36.04 56.81 -38.84
N GLN A 337 34.95 56.30 -38.23
CA GLN A 337 33.89 57.11 -37.65
C GLN A 337 34.43 58.03 -36.55
N PHE A 338 35.37 57.54 -35.73
CA PHE A 338 35.97 58.31 -34.65
C PHE A 338 36.77 59.50 -35.20
N ARG A 339 37.63 59.27 -36.20
CA ARG A 339 38.42 60.32 -36.87
C ARG A 339 37.51 61.38 -37.51
N GLN A 340 36.44 60.97 -38.18
CA GLN A 340 35.48 61.88 -38.79
C GLN A 340 34.75 62.74 -37.74
N THR A 341 34.29 62.11 -36.65
CA THR A 341 33.61 62.80 -35.55
C THR A 341 34.55 63.79 -34.86
N LEU A 342 35.81 63.42 -34.66
CA LEU A 342 36.83 64.32 -34.10
C LEU A 342 37.11 65.51 -35.02
N GLN A 343 37.18 65.30 -36.34
CA GLN A 343 37.37 66.37 -37.31
C GLN A 343 36.16 67.32 -37.36
N GLN A 344 34.94 66.82 -37.24
CA GLN A 344 33.73 67.64 -37.20
C GLN A 344 33.67 68.49 -35.92
N THR A 345 33.92 67.85 -34.77
CA THR A 345 33.81 68.50 -33.45
C THR A 345 34.96 69.44 -33.09
N SER A 346 36.09 69.38 -33.81
CA SER A 346 37.24 70.28 -33.59
C SER A 346 37.19 71.58 -34.38
N GLN A 347 36.19 71.77 -35.26
CA GLN A 347 36.04 72.99 -36.07
C GLN A 347 35.42 74.16 -35.30
N GLY A 348 34.77 73.88 -34.16
CA GLY A 348 34.16 74.87 -33.29
C GLY A 348 34.69 74.80 -31.86
N TYR A 349 34.52 75.88 -31.10
CA TYR A 349 34.82 75.94 -29.66
C TYR A 349 33.56 75.93 -28.79
N ASP A 350 32.38 75.96 -29.40
CA ASP A 350 31.07 76.02 -28.76
C ASP A 350 30.39 74.65 -28.68
N CYS A 351 29.41 74.53 -27.77
CA CYS A 351 28.67 73.29 -27.54
C CYS A 351 27.83 72.87 -28.77
N GLU A 352 27.42 73.80 -29.63
CA GLU A 352 26.57 73.51 -30.79
C GLU A 352 27.27 72.60 -31.81
N SER A 353 28.57 72.80 -32.08
CA SER A 353 29.34 71.89 -32.94
C SER A 353 29.42 70.44 -32.43
N MET A 354 29.36 70.26 -31.11
CA MET A 354 29.29 68.94 -30.47
C MET A 354 27.88 68.34 -30.58
N VAL A 355 26.84 69.16 -30.41
CA VAL A 355 25.43 68.73 -30.53
C VAL A 355 25.10 68.32 -31.97
N GLU A 356 25.62 69.02 -32.97
CA GLU A 356 25.46 68.64 -34.38
C GLU A 356 26.10 67.27 -34.69
N ALA A 357 27.16 66.90 -33.98
CA ALA A 357 27.82 65.60 -34.09
C ALA A 357 27.17 64.50 -33.23
N GLU A 358 26.07 64.78 -32.52
CA GLU A 358 25.40 63.82 -31.63
C GLU A 358 25.04 62.47 -32.29
N PRO A 359 24.51 62.40 -33.52
CA PRO A 359 24.26 61.13 -34.19
C PRO A 359 25.55 60.30 -34.37
N ALA A 360 26.65 60.96 -34.72
CA ALA A 360 27.95 60.33 -34.89
C ALA A 360 28.53 59.85 -33.55
N ILE A 361 28.37 60.63 -32.48
CA ILE A 361 28.78 60.27 -31.12
C ILE A 361 27.97 59.07 -30.61
N ARG A 362 26.64 59.07 -30.79
CA ARG A 362 25.79 57.91 -30.46
C ARG A 362 26.23 56.66 -31.20
N GLN A 363 26.58 56.77 -32.49
CA GLN A 363 27.08 55.65 -33.26
C GLN A 363 28.42 55.11 -32.72
N LEU A 364 29.33 55.98 -32.25
CA LEU A 364 30.57 55.55 -31.60
C LEU A 364 30.30 54.79 -30.30
N LEU A 365 29.41 55.31 -29.46
CA LEU A 365 29.01 54.64 -28.21
C LEU A 365 28.38 53.28 -28.49
N LYS A 366 27.52 53.20 -29.51
CA LYS A 366 26.89 51.96 -29.96
C LYS A 366 27.91 50.91 -30.38
N LEU A 367 28.86 51.29 -31.25
CA LEU A 367 29.92 50.39 -31.75
C LEU A 367 30.80 49.83 -30.62
N ASP A 368 30.93 50.54 -29.51
CA ASP A 368 31.71 50.11 -28.37
C ASP A 368 30.90 49.30 -27.34
N PHE A 369 29.68 49.72 -27.01
CA PHE A 369 28.87 49.07 -25.97
C PHE A 369 28.15 47.79 -26.43
N GLU A 370 27.65 47.72 -27.67
CA GLU A 370 26.93 46.53 -28.15
C GLU A 370 27.78 45.24 -28.05
N PRO A 371 29.06 45.22 -28.48
CA PRO A 371 29.90 44.04 -28.34
C PRO A 371 30.15 43.67 -26.87
N LYS A 372 30.33 44.66 -25.99
CA LYS A 372 30.58 44.45 -24.56
C LYS A 372 29.37 43.83 -23.86
N VAL A 373 28.20 44.44 -24.02
CA VAL A 373 26.94 43.93 -23.45
C VAL A 373 26.63 42.55 -24.00
N SER A 374 26.76 42.34 -25.31
CA SER A 374 26.56 41.03 -25.95
C SER A 374 27.51 39.96 -25.38
N ALA A 375 28.80 40.28 -25.20
CA ALA A 375 29.77 39.36 -24.61
C ALA A 375 29.44 39.01 -23.15
N THR A 376 28.99 40.00 -22.36
CA THR A 376 28.59 39.79 -20.98
C THR A 376 27.39 38.88 -20.86
N ILE A 377 26.29 39.22 -21.54
CA ILE A 377 25.03 38.49 -21.39
C ILE A 377 25.05 37.11 -22.04
N LYS A 378 25.87 36.89 -23.09
CA LYS A 378 25.95 35.58 -23.78
C LYS A 378 27.02 34.66 -23.22
N ARG A 379 28.11 35.20 -22.66
CA ARG A 379 29.28 34.40 -22.30
C ARG A 379 29.73 34.56 -20.86
N THR A 380 30.21 35.75 -20.48
CA THR A 380 30.93 35.88 -19.20
C THR A 380 30.00 35.77 -18.01
N PHE A 381 28.85 36.47 -18.04
CA PHE A 381 27.99 36.56 -16.88
C PHE A 381 27.27 35.26 -16.56
N ARG A 382 26.87 34.48 -17.57
CA ARG A 382 26.32 33.13 -17.36
C ARG A 382 27.30 32.23 -16.63
N GLN A 383 28.56 32.24 -17.06
CA GLN A 383 29.61 31.46 -16.42
C GLN A 383 29.82 31.91 -14.97
N THR A 384 29.85 33.22 -14.72
CA THR A 384 29.99 33.79 -13.37
C THR A 384 28.85 33.36 -12.46
N ILE A 385 27.60 33.40 -12.92
CA ILE A 385 26.44 32.94 -12.12
C ILE A 385 26.57 31.45 -11.80
N ASN A 386 26.82 30.62 -12.82
CA ASN A 386 26.97 29.18 -12.65
C ASN A 386 28.07 28.83 -11.62
N GLN A 387 29.22 29.50 -11.72
CA GLN A 387 30.33 29.30 -10.78
C GLN A 387 29.96 29.77 -9.37
N THR A 388 29.32 30.93 -9.24
CA THR A 388 28.90 31.46 -7.93
C THR A 388 27.93 30.50 -7.24
N ILE A 389 26.90 30.02 -7.94
CA ILE A 389 25.95 29.05 -7.40
C ILE A 389 26.68 27.76 -7.00
N ASN A 390 27.55 27.24 -7.86
CA ASN A 390 28.28 26.00 -7.59
C ASN A 390 29.19 26.10 -6.35
N THR A 391 30.01 27.16 -6.27
CA THR A 391 30.98 27.37 -5.19
C THR A 391 30.32 27.66 -3.85
N GLU A 392 29.13 28.24 -3.83
CA GLU A 392 28.41 28.53 -2.59
C GLU A 392 27.50 27.37 -2.15
N LEU A 393 26.78 26.74 -3.08
CA LEU A 393 25.72 25.78 -2.77
C LEU A 393 26.25 24.38 -2.40
N LEU A 394 27.24 23.85 -3.11
CA LEU A 394 27.76 22.50 -2.81
C LEU A 394 28.43 22.41 -1.42
N PRO A 395 29.31 23.34 -1.01
CA PRO A 395 29.89 23.30 0.33
C PRO A 395 28.86 23.51 1.44
N MET A 396 27.84 24.34 1.20
CA MET A 396 26.72 24.49 2.12
C MET A 396 25.97 23.17 2.27
N ALA A 397 25.71 22.46 1.17
CA ALA A 397 25.02 21.18 1.19
C ALA A 397 25.79 20.12 2.00
N GLU A 398 27.12 20.10 1.89
CA GLU A 398 27.98 19.24 2.70
C GLU A 398 27.88 19.57 4.19
N LYS A 399 28.04 20.84 4.55
CA LYS A 399 27.94 21.32 5.94
C LYS A 399 26.58 20.99 6.55
N GLN A 400 25.50 21.26 5.82
CA GLN A 400 24.13 21.02 6.31
C GLN A 400 23.84 19.53 6.48
N ALA A 401 24.40 18.65 5.64
CA ALA A 401 24.25 17.20 5.81
C ALA A 401 24.95 16.72 7.11
N ASP A 402 26.11 17.29 7.44
CA ASP A 402 26.79 17.00 8.70
C ASP A 402 26.05 17.57 9.91
N GLU A 403 25.42 18.75 9.77
CA GLU A 403 24.58 19.33 10.83
C GLU A 403 23.32 18.49 11.10
N ILE A 404 22.67 17.95 10.06
CA ILE A 404 21.56 17.00 10.21
C ILE A 404 22.00 15.76 11.00
N LEU A 405 23.21 15.27 10.76
CA LEU A 405 23.77 14.14 11.50
C LEU A 405 24.05 14.46 12.97
N GLN A 406 24.55 15.67 13.25
CA GLN A 406 24.81 16.12 14.62
C GLN A 406 23.52 16.27 15.45
N GLN A 407 22.35 16.39 14.80
CA GLN A 407 21.05 16.43 15.46
C GLN A 407 20.53 15.06 15.92
N TYR A 408 21.37 14.00 15.91
CA TYR A 408 21.00 12.67 16.38
C TYR A 408 20.31 12.67 17.76
N ASN A 409 20.81 13.43 18.73
CA ASN A 409 20.23 13.48 20.08
C ASN A 409 18.81 14.06 20.07
N GLN A 410 18.55 15.06 19.22
CA GLN A 410 17.23 15.65 19.06
C GLN A 410 16.28 14.69 18.35
N ALA A 411 16.75 14.06 17.26
CA ALA A 411 15.98 13.04 16.54
C ALA A 411 15.61 11.88 17.47
N ARG A 412 16.57 11.43 18.28
CA ARG A 412 16.37 10.39 19.29
C ARG A 412 15.29 10.77 20.29
N ALA A 413 15.35 11.97 20.88
CA ALA A 413 14.34 12.42 21.83
C ALA A 413 12.93 12.52 21.21
N TYR A 414 12.84 13.01 19.97
CA TYR A 414 11.57 13.12 19.24
C TYR A 414 10.98 11.74 18.88
N LEU A 415 11.83 10.84 18.38
CA LEU A 415 11.44 9.47 18.06
C LEU A 415 11.08 8.67 19.31
N GLU A 416 11.79 8.82 20.43
CA GLU A 416 11.44 8.14 21.68
C GLU A 416 10.01 8.45 22.12
N GLN A 417 9.57 9.71 22.00
CA GLN A 417 8.20 10.13 22.31
C GLN A 417 7.15 9.57 21.34
N THR A 418 7.51 9.49 20.05
CA THR A 418 6.59 9.03 19.00
C THR A 418 6.47 7.50 19.00
N LEU A 419 7.61 6.82 19.08
CA LEU A 419 7.74 5.36 19.16
C LEU A 419 7.11 4.79 20.42
N GLU A 420 7.08 5.52 21.54
CA GLU A 420 6.37 5.07 22.75
C GLU A 420 4.88 4.87 22.47
N LYS A 421 4.23 5.86 21.83
CA LYS A 421 2.81 5.76 21.47
C LYS A 421 2.56 4.70 20.40
N GLU A 422 3.38 4.67 19.36
CA GLU A 422 3.25 3.65 18.30
C GLU A 422 3.49 2.23 18.84
N ALA A 423 4.42 2.08 19.79
CA ALA A 423 4.70 0.81 20.44
C ALA A 423 3.51 0.35 21.29
N GLU A 424 2.92 1.24 22.09
CA GLU A 424 1.73 0.95 22.89
C GLU A 424 0.54 0.51 22.02
N GLU A 425 0.30 1.21 20.90
CA GLU A 425 -0.74 0.87 19.94
C GLU A 425 -0.49 -0.50 19.28
N LYS A 426 0.75 -0.76 18.85
CA LYS A 426 1.14 -2.03 18.23
C LYS A 426 1.03 -3.20 19.19
N ILE A 427 1.49 -3.05 20.44
CA ILE A 427 1.34 -4.06 21.49
C ILE A 427 -0.14 -4.31 21.79
N SER A 428 -0.94 -3.25 21.89
CA SER A 428 -2.38 -3.36 22.13
C SER A 428 -3.10 -4.10 20.99
N ARG A 429 -2.73 -3.80 19.73
CA ARG A 429 -3.25 -4.49 18.55
C ARG A 429 -2.84 -5.96 18.52
N ASN A 430 -1.57 -6.27 18.81
CA ASN A 430 -1.08 -7.64 18.87
C ASN A 430 -1.77 -8.45 19.96
N ARG A 431 -2.02 -7.86 21.14
CA ARG A 431 -2.79 -8.51 22.21
C ARG A 431 -4.22 -8.83 21.79
N ARG A 432 -4.89 -7.91 21.08
CA ARG A 432 -6.24 -8.16 20.54
C ARG A 432 -6.23 -9.29 19.52
N LEU A 433 -5.27 -9.28 18.58
CA LEU A 433 -5.14 -10.34 17.58
C LEU A 433 -4.84 -11.70 18.22
N LEU A 434 -3.98 -11.75 19.24
CA LEU A 434 -3.70 -12.99 19.97
C LEU A 434 -4.98 -13.52 20.64
N SER A 435 -5.73 -12.65 21.32
CA SER A 435 -7.01 -13.00 21.94
C SER A 435 -8.04 -13.52 20.91
N ASP A 436 -8.11 -12.90 19.73
CA ASP A 436 -9.00 -13.33 18.66
C ASP A 436 -8.61 -14.72 18.12
N VAL A 437 -7.30 -15.00 18.03
CA VAL A 437 -6.77 -16.30 17.60
C VAL A 437 -7.04 -17.37 18.65
N GLU A 438 -6.81 -17.08 19.93
CA GLU A 438 -7.12 -17.99 21.04
C GLU A 438 -8.61 -18.35 21.07
N GLN A 439 -9.50 -17.38 20.84
CA GLN A 439 -10.93 -17.65 20.77
C GLN A 439 -11.29 -18.54 19.57
N LYS A 440 -10.67 -18.33 18.40
CA LYS A 440 -10.87 -19.19 17.23
C LYS A 440 -10.34 -20.61 17.45
N ILE A 441 -9.21 -20.76 18.13
CA ILE A 441 -8.66 -22.05 18.55
C ILE A 441 -9.64 -22.77 19.49
N ALA A 442 -10.24 -22.06 20.46
CA ALA A 442 -11.21 -22.64 21.38
C ALA A 442 -12.45 -23.18 20.66
N VAL A 443 -13.01 -22.40 19.73
CA VAL A 443 -14.17 -22.83 18.91
C VAL A 443 -13.82 -24.04 18.03
N TYR A 444 -12.63 -24.04 17.43
CA TYR A 444 -12.14 -25.19 16.66
C TYR A 444 -12.03 -26.44 17.53
N ASN A 445 -11.38 -26.33 18.70
CA ASN A 445 -11.19 -27.46 19.61
C ASN A 445 -12.53 -28.02 20.11
N GLU A 446 -13.50 -27.15 20.43
CA GLU A 446 -14.84 -27.57 20.83
C GLU A 446 -15.53 -28.39 19.73
N ALA A 447 -15.48 -27.92 18.48
CA ALA A 447 -16.06 -28.63 17.34
C ALA A 447 -15.37 -30.00 17.09
N VAL A 448 -14.04 -30.04 17.14
CA VAL A 448 -13.25 -31.26 16.96
C VAL A 448 -13.53 -32.27 18.08
N LEU A 449 -13.58 -31.83 19.34
CA LEU A 449 -13.90 -32.70 20.48
C LEU A 449 -15.31 -33.28 20.37
N GLY A 450 -16.28 -32.49 19.89
CA GLY A 450 -17.64 -32.97 19.60
C GLY A 450 -17.65 -34.10 18.57
N ILE A 451 -16.90 -33.94 17.47
CA ILE A 451 -16.77 -34.97 16.43
C ILE A 451 -16.03 -36.21 16.97
N ASN A 452 -14.93 -36.02 17.69
CA ASN A 452 -14.14 -37.11 18.27
C ASN A 452 -14.95 -37.93 19.28
N SER A 453 -15.79 -37.30 20.11
CA SER A 453 -16.70 -38.02 21.02
C SER A 453 -17.68 -38.94 20.28
N CYS A 454 -18.13 -38.53 19.09
CA CYS A 454 -18.99 -39.36 18.24
C CYS A 454 -18.20 -40.54 17.64
N LEU A 455 -16.97 -40.30 17.21
CA LEU A 455 -16.08 -41.34 16.68
C LEU A 455 -15.72 -42.37 17.76
N GLU A 456 -15.44 -41.94 18.99
CA GLU A 456 -15.20 -42.80 20.15
C GLU A 456 -16.42 -43.67 20.49
N ALA A 457 -17.62 -43.10 20.50
CA ALA A 457 -18.86 -43.83 20.70
C ALA A 457 -19.10 -44.93 19.64
N MET A 458 -18.46 -44.79 18.47
CA MET A 458 -18.46 -45.77 17.37
C MET A 458 -17.22 -46.66 17.33
N GLN A 459 -16.37 -46.62 18.36
CA GLN A 459 -15.11 -47.37 18.48
C GLN A 459 -14.07 -47.06 17.39
N LEU A 460 -14.14 -45.87 16.77
CA LEU A 460 -13.23 -45.41 15.72
C LEU A 460 -12.09 -44.56 16.31
N TYR A 461 -11.35 -45.12 17.26
CA TYR A 461 -10.28 -44.41 17.98
C TYR A 461 -9.10 -44.00 17.06
N GLU A 462 -8.83 -44.77 16.02
CA GLU A 462 -7.71 -44.51 15.09
C GLU A 462 -7.98 -43.35 14.12
N ARG A 463 -9.20 -42.80 14.10
CA ARG A 463 -9.62 -41.73 13.16
C ARG A 463 -9.95 -40.42 13.86
N GLN A 464 -9.40 -40.21 15.05
CA GLN A 464 -9.62 -38.97 15.78
C GLN A 464 -8.98 -37.78 15.05
N LEU A 465 -9.75 -36.69 14.97
CA LEU A 465 -9.30 -35.44 14.39
C LEU A 465 -8.37 -34.69 15.36
N PRO A 466 -7.38 -33.94 14.85
CA PRO A 466 -6.36 -33.31 15.68
C PRO A 466 -6.92 -32.13 16.49
N VAL A 467 -6.61 -32.08 17.79
CA VAL A 467 -6.93 -30.94 18.68
C VAL A 467 -5.69 -30.04 18.79
N ILE A 468 -5.88 -28.72 18.89
CA ILE A 468 -4.78 -27.77 19.13
C ILE A 468 -4.55 -27.69 20.63
N ASP A 469 -3.50 -28.34 21.14
CA ASP A 469 -3.12 -28.22 22.55
C ASP A 469 -2.18 -27.03 22.77
N SER A 470 -2.57 -26.14 23.69
CA SER A 470 -1.80 -24.94 24.08
C SER A 470 -0.36 -25.26 24.54
N LYS A 471 -0.09 -26.50 24.99
CA LYS A 471 1.25 -26.93 25.42
C LYS A 471 2.21 -27.27 24.26
N LEU A 472 1.70 -27.60 23.06
CA LEU A 472 2.54 -27.87 21.88
C LEU A 472 3.04 -26.59 21.20
N ALA A 473 2.51 -25.42 21.57
CA ALA A 473 2.95 -24.13 21.06
C ALA A 473 4.41 -23.79 21.43
N GLY A 474 4.94 -24.38 22.51
CA GLY A 474 6.31 -24.17 23.00
C GLY A 474 7.36 -25.21 22.56
N LEU A 475 6.99 -26.26 21.81
CA LEU A 475 7.93 -27.30 21.38
C LEU A 475 8.49 -27.01 19.99
N ASN A 476 9.81 -27.09 19.88
CA ASN A 476 10.54 -26.82 18.64
C ASN A 476 10.21 -27.87 17.56
N ALA A 477 10.36 -27.50 16.29
CA ALA A 477 10.14 -28.41 15.16
C ALA A 477 10.98 -29.70 15.23
N SER A 478 12.10 -29.69 15.96
CA SER A 478 12.92 -30.88 16.23
C SER A 478 12.30 -31.85 17.25
N GLU A 479 11.50 -31.36 18.19
CA GLU A 479 10.90 -32.19 19.25
C GLU A 479 9.61 -32.87 18.77
N LEU A 480 8.86 -32.21 17.87
CA LEU A 480 7.72 -32.81 17.17
C LEU A 480 8.13 -34.00 16.27
N SER A 481 9.33 -33.96 15.69
CA SER A 481 9.87 -35.10 14.93
C SER A 481 10.23 -36.28 15.84
N SER A 482 10.71 -36.02 17.06
CA SER A 482 11.09 -37.07 18.01
C SER A 482 9.91 -37.81 18.64
N MET A 483 8.72 -37.18 18.69
CA MET A 483 7.51 -37.84 19.18
C MET A 483 6.84 -38.71 18.12
N ALA A 484 7.03 -38.43 16.83
CA ALA A 484 6.57 -39.30 15.75
C ALA A 484 7.33 -40.63 15.74
N ASP A 485 8.63 -40.61 16.06
CA ASP A 485 9.47 -41.82 16.14
C ASP A 485 9.24 -42.66 17.42
N ALA A 486 8.57 -42.10 18.43
CA ALA A 486 8.33 -42.78 19.72
C ALA A 486 7.01 -43.59 19.76
N VAL A 487 6.19 -43.54 18.71
CA VAL A 487 4.91 -44.27 18.61
C VAL A 487 5.06 -45.57 17.78
N GLU A 488 6.22 -45.82 17.17
CA GLU A 488 6.53 -47.06 16.42
C GLU A 488 7.39 -48.08 17.21
N LEU A 489 7.14 -48.26 18.53
CA LEU A 489 7.69 -49.40 19.29
C LEU A 489 6.64 -50.09 20.17
#